data_AF-A0A2D5FB02-F1
#
_entry.id   AF-A0A2D5FB02-F1
#
_cell.length_a   1.000
_cell.length_b   1.000
_cell.length_c   1.000
_cell.angle_alpha   90.00
_cell.angle_beta   90.00
_cell.angle_gamma   90.00
#
_symmetry.space_group_name_H-M   'P 1'
#
loop_
_entity.id
_entity.type
_entity.pdbx_description
1 polymer ?
#
loop_
_entity_poly.entity_id
_entity_poly.type
_entity_poly.pdbx_seq_one_letter_code
_entity_poly.pdbx_strand_id
1 'polypeptide(L)'
;MQEVRGSIPRSSTKSNPEGSAPRGFFMSTVIAMKTSEQPGQLPPRRRGWRRLPWALRYSWRGLRVAWGEPAFFLEALLALCMLPAAFWLGRDWVQVAVLLGSVVLVLVAELLNTAVEAVVDRIGDEWHVLSGQAKDLGSAAVLLTLLFCGGVWGAALWVRLG
;
A
#
# COMPACT_ATOMS: atom_id res chain seq x y z
N MET A 1 40.17 30.52 -53.65
CA MET A 1 39.72 30.03 -54.96
C MET A 1 40.01 28.53 -55.02
N GLN A 2 38.97 27.72 -55.32
CA GLN A 2 38.96 26.26 -55.63
C GLN A 2 39.40 25.32 -54.48
N GLU A 3 38.72 24.21 -54.16
CA GLU A 3 38.24 23.09 -54.99
C GLU A 3 36.99 22.38 -54.38
N VAL A 4 35.97 22.05 -55.20
CA VAL A 4 35.55 20.68 -55.66
C VAL A 4 34.59 19.98 -54.69
N ARG A 5 33.26 19.98 -54.90
CA ARG A 5 32.39 19.25 -55.85
C ARG A 5 32.33 17.72 -55.67
N GLY A 6 31.13 17.22 -55.37
CA GLY A 6 30.70 15.82 -55.57
C GLY A 6 29.50 15.49 -54.67
N SER A 7 28.24 15.56 -55.14
CA SER A 7 27.49 14.61 -55.99
C SER A 7 26.58 13.66 -55.17
N ILE A 8 25.26 13.85 -55.32
CA ILE A 8 24.18 12.95 -54.83
C ILE A 8 24.02 11.77 -55.82
N PRO A 9 23.68 10.54 -55.37
CA PRO A 9 22.44 9.92 -55.87
C PRO A 9 21.65 9.08 -54.84
N ARG A 10 20.36 8.87 -55.17
CA ARG A 10 19.32 8.08 -54.47
C ARG A 10 19.47 6.56 -54.69
N SER A 11 18.92 5.72 -53.79
CA SER A 11 17.78 4.80 -54.03
C SER A 11 17.82 3.42 -53.33
N SER A 12 16.60 3.00 -52.93
CA SER A 12 16.00 1.65 -52.91
C SER A 12 16.50 0.52 -51.99
N THR A 13 15.62 0.20 -51.03
CA THR A 13 14.94 -1.11 -50.81
C THR A 13 15.75 -2.41 -50.77
N LYS A 14 15.67 -3.11 -49.63
CA LYS A 14 15.50 -4.58 -49.39
C LYS A 14 15.95 -4.84 -47.93
N SER A 15 15.41 -5.73 -47.12
CA SER A 15 14.42 -6.81 -47.26
C SER A 15 14.15 -7.31 -45.83
N ASN A 16 12.88 -7.53 -45.48
CA ASN A 16 12.49 -8.27 -44.29
C ASN A 16 12.89 -9.76 -44.43
N PRO A 17 13.39 -10.42 -43.38
CA PRO A 17 13.10 -11.83 -43.18
C PRO A 17 12.25 -12.00 -41.92
N GLU A 18 11.04 -12.51 -42.14
CA GLU A 18 10.22 -13.13 -41.10
C GLU A 18 11.01 -14.29 -40.46
N GLY A 19 11.47 -14.07 -39.23
CA GLY A 19 11.95 -15.12 -38.34
C GLY A 19 10.80 -15.63 -37.47
N SER A 20 10.15 -16.68 -37.95
CA SER A 20 9.35 -17.70 -37.25
C SER A 20 9.25 -17.61 -35.71
N ALA A 21 8.03 -17.47 -35.22
CA ALA A 21 7.66 -17.60 -33.81
C ALA A 21 7.80 -19.04 -33.27
N PRO A 22 8.13 -19.22 -31.98
CA PRO A 22 7.55 -20.28 -31.17
C PRO A 22 6.34 -19.76 -30.40
N ARG A 23 5.19 -20.38 -30.68
CA ARG A 23 3.95 -20.29 -29.90
C ARG A 23 4.22 -20.83 -28.49
N GLY A 24 4.12 -19.97 -27.47
CA GLY A 24 4.30 -20.43 -26.09
C GLY A 24 4.18 -19.33 -25.04
N PHE A 25 2.97 -19.18 -24.49
CA PHE A 25 2.74 -18.87 -23.08
C PHE A 25 3.16 -17.50 -22.49
N PHE A 26 3.66 -16.53 -23.27
CA PHE A 26 4.13 -15.24 -22.71
C PHE A 26 3.43 -13.97 -23.24
N MET A 27 2.19 -14.09 -23.69
CA MET A 27 1.45 -12.96 -24.29
C MET A 27 0.14 -12.60 -23.55
N SER A 28 0.02 -12.93 -22.25
CA SER A 28 -1.13 -12.53 -21.42
C SER A 28 -0.77 -11.74 -20.15
N THR A 29 0.51 -11.60 -19.79
CA THR A 29 0.92 -10.78 -18.62
C THR A 29 1.25 -9.32 -19.00
N VAL A 30 1.39 -9.02 -20.30
CA VAL A 30 1.59 -7.63 -20.79
C VAL A 30 0.25 -6.90 -20.99
N ILE A 31 -0.88 -7.61 -20.94
CA ILE A 31 -2.22 -7.01 -20.93
C ILE A 31 -2.62 -6.73 -19.47
N ALA A 32 -2.11 -5.64 -18.90
CA ALA A 32 -2.82 -4.83 -17.87
C ALA A 32 -1.97 -3.71 -17.25
N MET A 33 -0.67 -3.59 -17.59
CA MET A 33 0.20 -2.56 -17.00
C MET A 33 0.39 -1.36 -17.95
N LYS A 34 -0.72 -0.73 -18.32
CA LYS A 34 -0.74 0.67 -18.75
C LYS A 34 -1.60 1.44 -17.75
N THR A 35 -1.07 1.61 -16.54
CA THR A 35 -1.55 2.69 -15.67
C THR A 35 -1.22 3.97 -16.39
N SER A 36 -2.26 4.66 -16.87
CA SER A 36 -2.14 5.99 -17.44
C SER A 36 -1.58 6.93 -16.38
N GLU A 37 -0.27 7.16 -16.41
CA GLU A 37 0.38 8.35 -15.89
C GLU A 37 -0.21 9.55 -16.64
N GLN A 38 -1.29 10.11 -16.10
CA GLN A 38 -1.84 11.41 -16.49
C GLN A 38 -1.74 12.30 -15.24
N PRO A 39 -0.71 13.17 -15.14
CA PRO A 39 -0.61 14.09 -14.02
C PRO A 39 -1.76 15.10 -14.15
N GLY A 40 -2.77 14.98 -13.28
CA GLY A 40 -3.83 15.98 -13.12
C GLY A 40 -5.28 15.51 -13.30
N GLN A 41 -5.56 14.24 -13.64
CA GLN A 41 -6.95 13.75 -13.75
C GLN A 41 -7.40 13.01 -12.48
N LEU A 42 -8.04 13.75 -11.57
CA LEU A 42 -8.83 13.14 -10.49
C LEU A 42 -9.90 12.23 -11.10
N PRO A 43 -10.10 11.00 -10.58
CA PRO A 43 -11.12 10.09 -11.10
C PRO A 43 -12.51 10.78 -11.06
N PRO A 44 -13.38 10.54 -12.06
CA PRO A 44 -14.67 11.22 -12.15
C PRO A 44 -15.46 11.06 -10.85
N ARG A 45 -16.07 12.15 -10.35
CA ARG A 45 -16.94 12.14 -9.16
C ARG A 45 -18.20 11.28 -9.43
N ARG A 46 -18.09 9.97 -9.22
CA ARG A 46 -19.20 9.01 -9.34
C ARG A 46 -20.11 9.17 -8.11
N ARG A 47 -21.35 9.62 -8.32
CA ARG A 47 -22.35 9.80 -7.25
C ARG A 47 -23.07 8.47 -6.94
N GLY A 48 -23.42 8.27 -5.67
CA GLY A 48 -24.26 7.15 -5.20
C GLY A 48 -23.53 5.81 -5.03
N TRP A 49 -24.31 4.75 -4.81
CA TRP A 49 -23.88 3.37 -4.53
C TRP A 49 -22.90 2.78 -5.55
N ARG A 50 -22.89 3.29 -6.79
CA ARG A 50 -21.95 2.89 -7.86
C ARG A 50 -20.49 3.23 -7.55
N ARG A 51 -20.20 4.00 -6.49
CA ARG A 51 -18.83 4.29 -6.02
C ARG A 51 -18.25 3.23 -5.08
N LEU A 52 -19.12 2.45 -4.41
CA LEU A 52 -18.72 1.52 -3.35
C LEU A 52 -17.70 0.46 -3.86
N PRO A 53 -17.91 -0.16 -5.04
CA PRO A 53 -16.94 -1.13 -5.56
C PRO A 53 -15.58 -0.51 -5.87
N TRP A 54 -15.55 0.76 -6.30
CA TRP A 54 -14.30 1.47 -6.56
C TRP A 54 -13.58 1.82 -5.26
N ALA A 55 -14.31 2.30 -4.25
CA ALA A 55 -13.77 2.58 -2.92
C ALA A 55 -13.16 1.32 -2.29
N LEU A 56 -13.89 0.20 -2.31
CA LEU A 56 -13.38 -1.10 -1.84
C LEU A 56 -12.11 -1.53 -2.59
N ARG A 57 -12.07 -1.32 -3.91
CA ARG A 57 -10.88 -1.63 -4.71
C ARG A 57 -9.68 -0.76 -4.32
N TYR A 58 -9.87 0.51 -3.99
CA TYR A 58 -8.80 1.37 -3.51
C TYR A 58 -8.32 0.95 -2.11
N SER A 59 -9.24 0.66 -1.19
CA SER A 59 -8.90 0.12 0.14
C SER A 59 -8.13 -1.20 0.05
N TRP A 60 -8.56 -2.11 -0.83
CA TRP A 60 -7.87 -3.38 -1.06
C TRP A 60 -6.46 -3.21 -1.63
N ARG A 61 -6.27 -2.25 -2.54
CA ARG A 61 -4.93 -1.91 -3.03
C ARG A 61 -4.04 -1.40 -1.91
N GLY A 62 -4.54 -0.51 -1.05
CA GLY A 62 -3.80 -0.01 0.12
C GLY A 62 -3.39 -1.14 1.06
N LEU A 63 -4.33 -2.03 1.42
CA LEU A 63 -4.02 -3.20 2.26
C LEU A 63 -3.01 -4.14 1.62
N ARG A 64 -3.05 -4.32 0.30
CA ARG A 64 -2.06 -5.15 -0.40
C ARG A 64 -0.67 -4.54 -0.39
N VAL A 65 -0.55 -3.21 -0.47
CA VAL A 65 0.74 -2.52 -0.33
C VAL A 65 1.26 -2.73 1.08
N ALA A 66 0.43 -2.47 2.10
CA ALA A 66 0.81 -2.66 3.49
C ALA A 66 1.19 -4.11 3.83
N TRP A 67 0.57 -5.11 3.20
CA TRP A 67 0.94 -6.52 3.37
C TRP A 67 2.39 -6.83 2.97
N GLY A 68 3.02 -5.99 2.14
CA GLY A 68 4.43 -6.10 1.80
C GLY A 68 5.37 -5.56 2.89
N GLU A 69 4.87 -4.77 3.83
CA GLU A 69 5.64 -4.22 4.94
C GLU A 69 5.79 -5.26 6.06
N PRO A 70 7.02 -5.61 6.47
CA PRO A 70 7.24 -6.64 7.49
C PRO A 70 6.56 -6.33 8.83
N ALA A 71 6.55 -5.07 9.24
CA ALA A 71 5.92 -4.62 10.49
C ALA A 71 4.41 -4.85 10.45
N PHE A 72 3.72 -4.32 9.43
CA PHE A 72 2.29 -4.55 9.22
C PHE A 72 1.94 -6.03 9.08
N PHE A 73 2.77 -6.85 8.42
CA PHE A 73 2.53 -8.28 8.29
C PHE A 73 2.49 -9.00 9.65
N LEU A 74 3.45 -8.70 10.53
CA LEU A 74 3.49 -9.27 11.87
C LEU A 74 2.26 -8.84 12.70
N GLU A 75 1.91 -7.55 12.65
CA GLU A 75 0.74 -7.04 13.35
C GLU A 75 -0.58 -7.62 12.82
N ALA A 76 -0.69 -7.79 11.50
CA ALA A 76 -1.85 -8.42 10.87
C ALA A 76 -1.98 -9.91 11.27
N LEU A 77 -0.86 -10.63 11.40
CA LEU A 77 -0.86 -12.00 11.89
C LEU A 77 -1.27 -12.09 13.37
N LEU A 78 -0.76 -11.19 14.21
CA LEU A 78 -1.20 -11.04 15.61
C LEU A 78 -2.69 -10.74 15.68
N ALA A 79 -3.18 -9.81 14.86
CA ALA A 79 -4.59 -9.46 14.79
C ALA A 79 -5.45 -10.66 14.36
N LEU A 80 -4.98 -11.52 13.45
CA LEU A 80 -5.69 -12.73 13.05
C LEU A 80 -5.94 -13.68 14.23
N CYS A 81 -5.04 -13.73 15.21
CA CYS A 81 -5.20 -14.51 16.43
C CYS A 81 -6.02 -13.76 17.51
N MET A 82 -5.78 -12.46 17.67
CA MET A 82 -6.40 -11.64 18.71
C MET A 82 -7.88 -11.36 18.42
N LEU A 83 -8.29 -11.16 17.17
CA LEU A 83 -9.69 -10.86 16.86
C LEU A 83 -10.64 -12.01 17.25
N PRO A 84 -10.37 -13.29 16.95
CA PRO A 84 -11.16 -14.41 17.49
C PRO A 84 -11.06 -14.53 19.01
N ALA A 85 -9.86 -14.34 19.58
CA ALA A 85 -9.65 -14.45 21.02
C ALA A 85 -10.42 -13.38 21.81
N ALA A 86 -10.72 -12.22 21.22
CA ALA A 86 -11.55 -11.18 21.83
C ALA A 86 -12.96 -11.68 22.19
N PHE A 87 -13.56 -12.54 21.36
CA PHE A 87 -14.88 -13.13 21.64
C PHE A 87 -14.84 -14.18 22.75
N TRP A 88 -13.70 -14.86 22.92
CA TRP A 88 -13.51 -15.81 24.02
C TRP A 88 -13.23 -15.10 25.35
N LEU A 89 -12.49 -13.99 25.30
CA LEU A 89 -12.05 -13.25 26.48
C LEU A 89 -13.13 -12.28 27.01
N GLY A 90 -13.83 -11.57 26.13
CA GLY A 90 -14.86 -10.61 26.50
C GLY A 90 -16.12 -11.28 27.06
N ARG A 91 -16.69 -10.71 28.13
CA ARG A 91 -17.87 -11.27 28.82
C ARG A 91 -19.21 -10.68 28.35
N ASP A 92 -19.16 -9.51 27.73
CA ASP A 92 -20.29 -8.80 27.17
C ASP A 92 -19.88 -8.10 25.86
N TRP A 93 -20.87 -7.56 25.14
CA TRP A 93 -20.65 -6.95 23.83
C TRP A 93 -19.73 -5.71 23.89
N VAL A 94 -19.70 -4.97 25.00
CA VAL A 94 -18.84 -3.79 25.17
C VAL A 94 -17.40 -4.24 25.31
N GLN A 95 -17.14 -5.25 26.16
CA GLN A 95 -15.79 -5.79 26.33
C GLN A 95 -15.23 -6.34 25.02
N VAL A 96 -16.04 -7.10 24.28
CA VAL A 96 -15.65 -7.61 22.96
C VAL A 96 -15.38 -6.46 21.99
N ALA A 97 -16.25 -5.44 21.94
CA ALA A 97 -16.06 -4.28 21.07
C ALA A 97 -14.79 -3.50 21.39
N VAL A 98 -14.45 -3.32 22.67
CA VAL A 98 -13.22 -2.63 23.09
C VAL A 98 -11.98 -3.47 22.73
N LEU A 99 -12.00 -4.79 22.94
CA LEU A 99 -10.92 -5.69 22.56
C LEU A 99 -10.68 -5.67 21.04
N LEU A 100 -11.74 -5.87 20.24
CA LEU A 100 -11.67 -5.81 18.78
C LEU A 100 -11.20 -4.43 18.30
N GLY A 101 -11.80 -3.37 18.85
CA GLY A 101 -11.48 -1.98 18.50
C GLY A 101 -10.02 -1.63 18.78
N SER A 102 -9.45 -2.12 19.88
CA SER A 102 -8.03 -1.88 20.21
C SER A 102 -7.08 -2.51 19.20
N VAL A 103 -7.37 -3.72 18.72
CA VAL A 103 -6.56 -4.42 17.70
C VAL A 103 -6.68 -3.72 16.34
N VAL A 104 -7.91 -3.34 15.96
CA VAL A 104 -8.13 -2.57 14.73
C VAL A 104 -7.43 -1.21 14.77
N LEU A 105 -7.39 -0.56 15.93
CA LEU A 105 -6.71 0.72 16.11
C LEU A 105 -5.19 0.62 15.88
N VAL A 106 -4.56 -0.48 16.32
CA VAL A 106 -3.14 -0.77 16.03
C VAL A 106 -2.91 -0.85 14.53
N LEU A 107 -3.69 -1.67 13.81
CA LEU A 107 -3.56 -1.80 12.36
C LEU A 107 -3.79 -0.48 11.61
N VAL A 108 -4.72 0.35 12.08
CA VAL A 108 -4.97 1.67 11.50
C VAL A 108 -3.77 2.60 11.74
N ALA A 109 -3.20 2.60 12.95
CA ALA A 109 -2.04 3.43 13.25
C ALA A 109 -0.83 3.04 12.40
N GLU A 110 -0.58 1.74 12.23
CA GLU A 110 0.52 1.24 11.39
C GLU A 110 0.32 1.62 9.91
N LEU A 111 -0.89 1.46 9.38
CA LEU A 111 -1.21 1.92 8.02
C LEU A 111 -1.00 3.42 7.83
N LEU A 112 -1.33 4.22 8.84
CA LEU A 112 -1.10 5.67 8.80
C LEU A 112 0.39 6.00 8.91
N ASN A 113 1.16 5.26 9.73
CA ASN A 113 2.61 5.40 9.82
C ASN A 113 3.27 5.14 8.47
N THR A 114 2.98 4.00 7.84
CA THR A 114 3.47 3.67 6.49
C THR A 114 3.05 4.72 5.45
N ALA A 115 1.84 5.27 5.54
CA ALA A 115 1.40 6.33 4.64
C ALA A 115 2.18 7.64 4.83
N VAL A 116 2.50 8.02 6.07
CA VAL A 116 3.34 9.19 6.38
C VAL A 116 4.75 8.96 5.85
N GLU A 117 5.35 7.80 6.12
CA GLU A 117 6.66 7.41 5.60
C GLU A 117 6.72 7.52 4.07
N ALA A 118 5.74 6.96 3.37
CA ALA A 118 5.67 7.03 1.91
C ALA A 118 5.55 8.46 1.36
N VAL A 119 4.83 9.35 2.06
CA VAL A 119 4.73 10.76 1.66
C VAL A 119 6.03 11.51 1.94
N VAL A 120 6.65 11.27 3.10
CA VAL A 120 7.91 11.90 3.50
C VAL A 120 9.05 11.48 2.56
N ASP A 121 9.14 10.20 2.24
CA ASP A 121 10.16 9.63 1.35
C ASP A 121 10.02 10.10 -0.10
N ARG A 122 8.81 10.49 -0.52
CA ARG A 122 8.58 11.08 -1.85
C ARG A 122 9.09 12.52 -1.96
N ILE A 123 9.13 13.28 -0.87
CA ILE A 123 9.42 14.73 -0.90
C ILE A 123 10.92 15.02 -0.69
N GLY A 124 11.65 14.14 0.00
CA GLY A 124 13.00 14.42 0.49
C GLY A 124 14.12 13.74 -0.30
N ASP A 125 14.64 14.39 -1.34
CA ASP A 125 15.99 14.10 -1.85
C ASP A 125 17.08 14.78 -0.98
N GLU A 126 16.72 15.78 -0.17
CA GLU A 126 17.56 16.39 0.86
C GLU A 126 16.97 16.13 2.26
N TRP A 127 17.76 15.54 3.16
CA TRP A 127 17.32 15.23 4.53
C TRP A 127 16.99 16.53 5.30
N HIS A 128 15.70 16.79 5.53
CA HIS A 128 15.22 17.90 6.36
C HIS A 128 14.82 17.42 7.75
N VAL A 129 15.14 18.23 8.78
CA VAL A 129 14.78 17.96 10.20
C VAL A 129 13.29 17.66 10.39
N LEU A 130 12.42 18.34 9.62
CA LEU A 130 10.97 18.14 9.64
C LEU A 130 10.54 16.74 9.18
N SER A 131 11.27 16.15 8.22
CA SER A 131 11.01 14.78 7.71
C SER A 131 11.29 13.74 8.78
N GLY A 132 12.37 13.91 9.55
CA GLY A 132 12.67 13.07 10.70
C GLY A 132 11.57 13.15 11.77
N GLN A 133 11.17 14.36 12.14
CA GLN A 133 10.10 14.59 13.13
C GLN A 133 8.76 13.96 12.71
N ALA A 134 8.41 14.01 11.41
CA ALA A 134 7.19 13.37 10.92
C ALA A 134 7.20 11.85 11.11
N LYS A 135 8.34 11.19 10.85
CA LYS A 135 8.51 9.75 11.07
C LYS A 135 8.47 9.39 12.54
N ASP A 136 9.14 10.17 13.39
CA ASP A 136 9.15 9.96 14.85
C ASP A 136 7.73 10.04 15.44
N LEU A 137 6.92 11.01 14.98
CA LEU A 137 5.53 11.15 15.41
C LEU A 137 4.65 9.99 14.94
N GLY A 138 4.86 9.50 13.70
CA GLY A 138 4.18 8.31 13.19
C GLY A 138 4.46 7.07 14.03
N SER A 139 5.74 6.82 14.31
CA SER A 139 6.18 5.72 15.17
C SER A 139 5.67 5.86 16.61
N ALA A 140 5.63 7.08 17.16
CA ALA A 140 5.07 7.34 18.48
C ALA A 140 3.57 7.03 18.53
N ALA A 141 2.81 7.31 17.46
CA ALA A 141 1.40 6.97 17.39
C ALA A 141 1.18 5.45 17.43
N VAL A 142 1.98 4.67 16.70
CA VAL A 142 1.96 3.19 16.74
C VAL A 142 2.29 2.66 18.13
N LEU A 143 3.32 3.20 18.78
CA LEU A 143 3.68 2.82 20.15
C LEU A 143 2.51 3.05 21.13
N LEU A 144 1.85 4.21 21.05
CA LEU A 144 0.73 4.53 21.93
C LEU A 144 -0.48 3.60 21.71
N THR A 145 -0.77 3.22 20.47
CA THR A 145 -1.87 2.26 20.19
C THR A 145 -1.52 0.85 20.64
N LEU A 146 -0.26 0.42 20.50
CA LEU A 146 0.23 -0.86 21.05
C LEU A 146 0.12 -0.90 22.58
N LEU A 147 0.52 0.16 23.28
CA LEU A 147 0.40 0.26 24.74
C LEU A 147 -1.07 0.23 25.17
N PHE A 148 -1.94 0.95 24.47
CA PHE A 148 -3.38 0.92 24.72
C PHE A 148 -3.97 -0.49 24.52
N CYS A 149 -3.64 -1.15 23.40
CA CYS A 149 -4.09 -2.50 23.11
C CYS A 149 -3.59 -3.49 24.17
N GLY A 150 -2.29 -3.47 24.49
CA GLY A 150 -1.69 -4.30 25.53
C GLY A 150 -2.32 -4.08 26.90
N GLY A 151 -2.62 -2.82 27.27
CA GLY A 151 -3.29 -2.47 28.52
C GLY A 151 -4.71 -3.02 28.62
N VAL A 152 -5.52 -2.84 27.56
CA VAL A 152 -6.88 -3.39 27.47
C VAL A 152 -6.87 -4.91 27.59
N TRP A 153 -6.00 -5.59 26.84
CA TRP A 153 -5.89 -7.04 26.84
C TRP A 153 -5.36 -7.59 28.16
N GLY A 154 -4.34 -6.95 28.73
CA GLY A 154 -3.81 -7.31 30.04
C GLY A 154 -4.84 -7.17 31.15
N ALA A 155 -5.61 -6.09 31.15
CA ALA A 155 -6.71 -5.89 32.10
C ALA A 155 -7.81 -6.96 31.94
N ALA A 156 -8.21 -7.26 30.70
CA ALA A 156 -9.21 -8.28 30.42
C ALA A 156 -8.75 -9.68 30.86
N LEU A 157 -7.47 -10.03 30.62
CA LEU A 157 -6.88 -11.28 31.08
C LEU A 157 -6.81 -11.36 32.60
N TRP A 158 -6.38 -10.29 33.27
CA TRP A 158 -6.33 -10.21 34.73
C TRP A 158 -7.70 -10.48 35.35
N VAL A 159 -8.75 -9.84 34.83
CA VAL A 159 -10.14 -10.03 35.30
C VAL A 159 -10.68 -11.43 34.97
N ARG A 160 -10.14 -12.10 33.94
CA ARG A 160 -10.61 -13.43 33.51
C ARG A 160 -9.98 -14.57 34.32
N LEU A 161 -8.72 -14.40 34.73
CA LEU A 161 -7.88 -15.44 35.33
C LEU A 161 -7.65 -15.25 36.84
N GLY A 162 -7.75 -14.02 37.35
CA GLY A 162 -7.75 -13.69 38.78
C GLY A 162 -9.15 -13.68 39.36
#